data_AF-A0A955F2C6-F1
#
_entry.id   AF-A0A955F2C6-F1
#
_cell.length_a   1.000
_cell.length_b   1.000
_cell.length_c   1.000
_cell.angle_alpha   90.00
_cell.angle_beta   90.00
_cell.angle_gamma   90.00
#
_symmetry.space_group_name_H-M   'P 1'
#
loop_
_entity.id
_entity.type
_entity.pdbx_description
1 polymer ?
#
loop_
_entity_poly.entity_id
_entity_poly.type
_entity_poly.pdbx_seq_one_letter_code
_entity_poly.pdbx_strand_id
1 'polypeptide(L)'
;LFYLIKETFGLDKVAKERMFVVLILTFFSFLFWAFFEQAGSSISVFTDRNVDRVQVERTLTAGDVGTTIEFRVPLDTTEEDLKKLPPLTQAQLGWPAPVALRPVIADAILRDVNDENKAKAEKMKEVQEIADSAREAELFTISGLTALRSMAAKQDALESDKKISWSVTAAMVGMEIGESETPASIFQAANPGFILIFGLIFTWLWAFMAARGKEPSTPFKFALGLLQLGLGFVALWMGANSADDRGMVGVSWLLLGYLLHTTGELCLSPVGLSMVTKLSPARLVSTVMGAWFLATAMSNLLASIIAQFTGIESSEGENTILPAPTETVNVYGDVYNKIAIASIVSAVICFLLVPKLKVWMHPEVDTE
;
A
#
# COMPACT_ATOMS: atom_id res chain seq x y z
N LEU A 1 18.34 20.67 -15.71
CA LEU A 1 17.11 21.23 -16.32
C LEU A 1 17.33 22.59 -16.99
N PHE A 2 17.90 23.58 -16.30
CA PHE A 2 18.15 24.93 -16.86
C PHE A 2 18.91 24.92 -18.20
N TYR A 3 20.00 24.14 -18.28
CA TYR A 3 20.76 23.97 -19.52
C TYR A 3 19.89 23.47 -20.68
N LEU A 4 19.09 22.42 -20.47
CA LEU A 4 18.20 21.86 -21.49
C LEU A 4 17.16 22.87 -21.98
N ILE A 5 16.59 23.66 -21.07
CA ILE A 5 15.63 24.70 -21.42
C ILE A 5 16.32 25.78 -22.26
N LYS A 6 17.47 26.27 -21.83
CA LYS A 6 18.27 27.26 -22.58
C LYS A 6 18.58 26.75 -24.00
N GLU A 7 19.03 25.51 -24.11
CA GLU A 7 19.40 24.93 -25.40
C GLU A 7 18.20 24.69 -26.30
N THR A 8 17.05 24.35 -25.73
CA THR A 8 15.78 24.21 -26.46
C THR A 8 15.37 25.53 -27.13
N PHE A 9 15.53 26.67 -26.44
CA PHE A 9 15.19 27.97 -27.02
C PHE A 9 16.10 28.37 -28.21
N GLY A 10 17.33 27.85 -28.25
CA GLY A 10 18.27 28.05 -29.34
C GLY A 10 18.07 27.14 -30.57
N LEU A 11 17.14 26.20 -30.52
CA LEU A 11 16.83 25.31 -31.65
C LEU A 11 15.95 25.98 -32.70
N ASP A 12 15.96 25.42 -33.92
CA ASP A 12 14.99 25.68 -34.97
C ASP A 12 13.57 25.29 -34.52
N LYS A 13 12.55 25.77 -35.24
CA LYS A 13 11.15 25.64 -34.81
C LYS A 13 10.75 24.18 -34.58
N VAL A 14 11.11 23.27 -35.50
CA VAL A 14 10.71 21.86 -35.44
C VAL A 14 11.40 21.17 -34.26
N ALA A 15 12.72 21.28 -34.14
CA ALA A 15 13.45 20.66 -33.04
C ALA A 15 13.05 21.23 -31.67
N LYS A 16 12.73 22.52 -31.59
CA LYS A 16 12.23 23.17 -30.37
C LYS A 16 10.87 22.64 -29.94
N GLU A 17 9.93 22.52 -30.87
CA GLU A 17 8.60 21.98 -30.59
C GLU A 17 8.69 20.51 -30.14
N ARG A 18 9.52 19.70 -30.81
CA ARG A 18 9.80 18.30 -30.40
C ARG A 18 10.41 18.23 -28.99
N MET A 19 11.36 19.10 -28.68
CA MET A 19 11.95 19.20 -27.34
C MET A 19 10.92 19.59 -26.26
N PHE A 20 10.00 20.52 -26.56
CA PHE A 20 8.91 20.84 -25.63
C PHE A 20 7.99 19.64 -25.37
N VAL A 21 7.70 18.82 -26.39
CA VAL A 21 6.95 17.58 -26.20
C VAL A 21 7.68 16.66 -25.22
N VAL A 22 8.99 16.45 -25.40
CA VAL A 22 9.75 15.60 -24.47
C VAL A 22 9.72 16.15 -23.06
N LEU A 23 9.96 17.45 -22.85
CA LEU A 23 9.96 18.06 -21.51
C LEU A 23 8.58 17.94 -20.83
N ILE A 24 7.50 18.16 -21.57
CA ILE A 24 6.13 18.05 -21.05
C ILE A 24 5.79 16.60 -20.70
N LEU A 25 6.12 15.64 -21.57
CA LEU A 25 5.87 14.22 -21.30
C LEU A 25 6.75 13.68 -20.16
N THR A 26 7.99 14.16 -20.02
CA THR A 26 8.85 13.84 -18.87
C THR A 26 8.24 14.32 -17.57
N PHE A 27 7.64 15.51 -17.54
CA PHE A 27 6.94 16.01 -16.35
C PHE A 27 5.73 15.11 -15.97
N PHE A 28 4.91 14.73 -16.94
CA PHE A 28 3.79 13.81 -16.70
C PHE A 28 4.25 12.40 -16.30
N SER A 29 5.35 11.92 -16.89
CA SER A 29 6.01 10.67 -16.49
C SER A 29 6.46 10.72 -15.03
N PHE A 30 7.11 11.82 -14.63
CA PHE A 30 7.53 12.06 -13.25
C PHE A 30 6.36 11.97 -12.28
N LEU A 31 5.22 12.61 -12.59
CA LEU A 31 4.02 12.54 -11.74
C LEU A 31 3.45 11.12 -11.69
N PHE A 32 3.35 10.46 -12.86
CA PHE A 32 2.87 9.08 -12.93
C PHE A 32 3.69 8.17 -12.02
N TRP A 33 5.01 8.16 -12.17
CA TRP A 33 5.87 7.28 -11.37
C TRP A 33 5.87 7.67 -9.89
N ALA A 34 5.82 8.95 -9.54
CA ALA A 34 5.77 9.37 -8.13
C ALA A 34 4.55 8.82 -7.39
N PHE A 35 3.39 8.78 -8.06
CA PHE A 35 2.17 8.22 -7.50
C PHE A 35 2.12 6.69 -7.65
N PHE A 36 2.61 6.13 -8.75
CA PHE A 36 2.64 4.68 -8.96
C PHE A 36 3.51 3.95 -7.94
N GLU A 37 4.67 4.53 -7.57
CA GLU A 37 5.60 3.97 -6.57
C GLU A 37 5.01 3.88 -5.15
N GLN A 38 3.82 4.42 -4.92
CA GLN A 38 3.07 4.18 -3.68
C GLN A 38 2.71 2.70 -3.48
N ALA A 39 2.66 1.91 -4.55
CA ALA A 39 2.42 0.47 -4.51
C ALA A 39 3.40 -0.28 -3.60
N GLY A 40 4.69 0.11 -3.60
CA GLY A 40 5.73 -0.47 -2.77
C GLY A 40 5.92 0.19 -1.41
N SER A 41 5.15 1.25 -1.11
CA SER A 41 5.27 2.04 0.12
C SER A 41 3.93 2.14 0.84
N SER A 42 3.21 3.25 0.71
CA SER A 42 1.98 3.52 1.46
C SER A 42 0.91 2.45 1.25
N ILE A 43 0.75 1.93 0.03
CA ILE A 43 -0.22 0.86 -0.28
C ILE A 43 0.17 -0.46 0.39
N SER A 44 1.46 -0.78 0.47
CA SER A 44 1.91 -1.99 1.17
C SER A 44 1.61 -1.90 2.67
N VAL A 45 1.81 -0.73 3.28
CA VAL A 45 1.52 -0.53 4.70
C VAL A 45 0.02 -0.47 4.97
N PHE A 46 -0.76 0.16 4.08
CA PHE A 46 -2.22 0.12 4.13
C PHE A 46 -2.77 -1.29 3.98
N THR A 47 -2.20 -2.09 3.08
CA THR A 47 -2.53 -3.51 2.93
C THR A 47 -2.27 -4.28 4.21
N ASP A 48 -1.24 -3.89 4.96
CA ASP A 48 -0.92 -4.48 6.25
C ASP A 48 -1.88 -4.12 7.37
N ARG A 49 -2.30 -2.86 7.40
CA ARG A 49 -3.02 -2.32 8.55
C ARG A 49 -4.52 -2.29 8.38
N ASN A 50 -5.00 -2.24 7.15
CA ASN A 50 -6.37 -1.86 6.83
C ASN A 50 -7.02 -2.72 5.76
N VAL A 51 -6.39 -3.77 5.26
CA VAL A 51 -7.03 -4.70 4.31
C VAL A 51 -7.29 -6.03 5.00
N ASP A 52 -8.52 -6.53 4.93
CA ASP A 52 -8.88 -7.82 5.52
C ASP A 52 -8.32 -8.95 4.65
N ARG A 53 -7.32 -9.67 5.16
CA ARG A 53 -6.58 -10.71 4.40
C ARG A 53 -6.75 -12.09 5.01
N VAL A 54 -7.72 -12.24 5.89
CA VAL A 54 -7.94 -13.47 6.62
C VAL A 54 -8.81 -14.41 5.81
N GLN A 55 -8.37 -15.66 5.66
CA GLN A 55 -9.20 -16.72 5.11
C GLN A 55 -10.07 -17.28 6.23
N VAL A 56 -11.38 -17.06 6.12
CA VAL A 56 -12.38 -17.49 7.10
C VAL A 56 -12.57 -19.00 7.03
N GLU A 57 -12.31 -19.68 8.14
CA GLU A 57 -12.55 -21.13 8.31
C GLU A 57 -13.97 -21.38 8.80
N ARG A 58 -14.40 -20.62 9.82
CA ARG A 58 -15.69 -20.83 10.48
C ARG A 58 -16.21 -19.55 11.11
N THR A 59 -17.50 -19.28 10.90
CA THR A 59 -18.24 -18.24 11.64
C THR A 59 -18.85 -18.84 12.91
N LEU A 60 -18.68 -18.16 14.04
CA LEU A 60 -19.30 -18.52 15.31
C LEU A 60 -20.81 -18.37 15.22
N THR A 61 -21.54 -19.41 15.59
CA THR A 61 -23.01 -19.45 15.55
C THR A 61 -23.62 -19.37 16.95
N ALA A 62 -24.92 -19.14 17.05
CA ALA A 62 -25.62 -19.16 18.33
C ALA A 62 -25.51 -20.51 19.08
N GLY A 63 -25.19 -21.60 18.37
CA GLY A 63 -24.92 -22.91 18.96
C GLY A 63 -23.53 -23.06 19.58
N ASP A 64 -22.62 -22.11 19.31
CA ASP A 64 -21.26 -22.11 19.87
C ASP A 64 -21.18 -21.36 21.19
N VAL A 65 -22.23 -20.62 21.57
CA VAL A 65 -22.30 -19.89 22.84
C VAL A 65 -22.23 -20.85 24.02
N GLY A 66 -21.24 -20.67 24.88
CA GLY A 66 -20.93 -21.55 26.01
C GLY A 66 -19.93 -22.66 25.71
N THR A 67 -19.44 -22.77 24.46
CA THR A 67 -18.30 -23.65 24.14
C THR A 67 -16.97 -22.97 24.48
N THR A 68 -16.00 -23.76 24.92
CA THR A 68 -14.65 -23.26 25.22
C THR A 68 -13.74 -23.56 24.03
N ILE A 69 -13.14 -22.51 23.46
CA ILE A 69 -12.11 -22.64 22.43
C ILE A 69 -10.76 -22.54 23.13
N GLU A 70 -9.96 -23.61 23.05
CA GLU A 70 -8.59 -23.61 23.58
C GLU A 70 -7.60 -23.12 22.51
N PHE A 71 -6.95 -22.00 22.77
CA PHE A 71 -5.82 -21.51 21.98
C PHE A 71 -4.52 -21.82 22.71
N ARG A 72 -3.58 -22.52 22.08
CA ARG A 72 -2.23 -22.70 22.66
C ARG A 72 -1.37 -21.48 22.28
N VAL A 73 -0.86 -20.75 23.27
CA VAL A 73 0.13 -19.69 23.07
C VAL A 73 1.48 -20.37 22.97
N PRO A 74 2.12 -20.45 21.79
CA PRO A 74 3.14 -21.47 21.63
C PRO A 74 4.51 -20.98 22.11
N LEU A 75 4.98 -21.60 23.21
CA LEU A 75 6.36 -21.81 23.68
C LEU A 75 7.40 -22.11 22.60
N ASP A 76 7.18 -23.26 21.99
CA ASP A 76 8.24 -24.08 21.41
C ASP A 76 7.73 -24.73 20.12
N THR A 77 7.21 -23.93 19.21
CA THR A 77 6.56 -24.44 17.99
C THR A 77 7.45 -24.15 16.80
N THR A 78 7.88 -25.21 16.12
CA THR A 78 8.58 -25.11 14.84
C THR A 78 7.65 -24.51 13.79
N GLU A 79 8.19 -23.87 12.75
CA GLU A 79 7.41 -23.28 11.65
C GLU A 79 6.39 -24.25 11.03
N GLU A 80 6.63 -25.56 11.12
CA GLU A 80 5.76 -26.62 10.62
C GLU A 80 4.52 -26.88 11.49
N ASP A 81 4.63 -26.66 12.79
CA ASP A 81 3.54 -26.82 13.75
C ASP A 81 2.73 -25.52 13.92
N LEU A 82 3.35 -24.36 13.66
CA LEU A 82 2.66 -23.06 13.57
C LEU A 82 1.68 -23.00 12.40
N LYS A 83 1.97 -23.70 11.30
CA LYS A 83 1.08 -23.83 10.12
C LYS A 83 -0.18 -24.67 10.37
N LYS A 84 -0.27 -25.35 11.52
CA LYS A 84 -1.40 -26.23 11.91
C LYS A 84 -2.34 -25.57 12.91
N LEU A 85 -2.00 -24.39 13.43
CA LEU A 85 -2.85 -23.62 14.34
C LEU A 85 -3.76 -22.69 13.53
N PRO A 86 -5.05 -22.57 13.88
CA PRO A 86 -5.91 -21.56 13.28
C PRO A 86 -5.41 -20.16 13.72
N PRO A 87 -5.00 -19.28 12.80
CA PRO A 87 -4.60 -17.92 13.08
C PRO A 87 -5.77 -17.11 13.61
N LEU A 88 -5.43 -16.33 14.62
CA LEU A 88 -6.30 -15.28 15.11
C LEU A 88 -6.45 -14.23 14.01
N THR A 89 -7.69 -13.88 13.73
CA THR A 89 -8.06 -13.03 12.60
C THR A 89 -7.81 -11.56 12.95
N GLN A 90 -7.51 -10.70 11.96
CA GLN A 90 -7.43 -9.24 12.20
C GLN A 90 -8.72 -8.66 12.83
N ALA A 91 -9.86 -9.33 12.66
CA ALA A 91 -11.12 -9.06 13.38
C ALA A 91 -10.98 -9.07 14.91
N GLN A 92 -10.17 -10.00 15.43
CA GLN A 92 -9.88 -10.18 16.85
C GLN A 92 -8.78 -9.24 17.35
N LEU A 93 -8.25 -8.39 16.46
CA LEU A 93 -7.09 -7.55 16.70
C LEU A 93 -7.42 -6.04 16.60
N GLY A 94 -8.64 -5.66 16.19
CA GLY A 94 -8.97 -4.28 15.76
C GLY A 94 -9.76 -3.35 16.70
N TRP A 95 -10.15 -3.72 17.93
CA TRP A 95 -11.01 -2.85 18.78
C TRP A 95 -10.20 -1.98 19.78
N PRO A 96 -10.59 -0.71 20.08
CA PRO A 96 -9.76 0.20 20.85
C PRO A 96 -9.62 -0.27 22.31
N ALA A 97 -8.39 -0.54 22.74
CA ALA A 97 -8.08 -0.68 24.16
C ALA A 97 -8.46 0.63 24.90
N PRO A 98 -8.94 0.56 26.16
CA PRO A 98 -9.17 1.74 27.00
C PRO A 98 -7.93 2.63 27.00
N VAL A 99 -8.12 3.93 26.75
CA VAL A 99 -7.04 4.92 26.55
C VAL A 99 -5.99 4.89 27.67
N ALA A 100 -6.39 4.49 28.88
CA ALA A 100 -5.53 4.37 30.07
C ALA A 100 -4.52 3.20 30.03
N LEU A 101 -4.79 2.12 29.28
CA LEU A 101 -3.96 0.91 29.30
C LEU A 101 -2.87 0.92 28.22
N ARG A 102 -3.04 1.75 27.18
CA ARG A 102 -2.14 1.84 26.02
C ARG A 102 -0.67 2.15 26.37
N PRO A 103 -0.34 3.01 27.35
CA PRO A 103 1.06 3.29 27.72
C PRO A 103 1.72 2.10 28.44
N VAL A 104 0.96 1.34 29.23
CA VAL A 104 1.46 0.19 30.02
C VAL A 104 1.86 -0.98 29.11
N ILE A 105 1.09 -1.18 28.03
CA ILE A 105 1.34 -2.21 27.01
C ILE A 105 2.57 -1.87 26.15
N ALA A 106 2.81 -0.59 25.88
CA ALA A 106 3.97 -0.12 25.12
C ALA A 106 5.28 -0.30 25.90
N ASP A 107 5.25 -0.02 27.21
CA ASP A 107 6.43 -0.10 28.09
C ASP A 107 6.85 -1.56 28.37
N ALA A 108 5.92 -2.52 28.24
CA ALA A 108 6.20 -3.96 28.37
C ALA A 108 6.91 -4.56 27.14
N ILE A 109 6.85 -3.90 25.98
CA ILE A 109 7.39 -4.39 24.71
C ILE A 109 8.84 -3.91 24.49
N LEU A 110 9.31 -2.84 25.14
CA LEU A 110 10.45 -2.06 24.62
C LEU A 110 11.73 -1.91 25.46
N ARG A 111 11.97 -2.56 26.61
CA ARG A 111 13.30 -2.43 27.26
C ARG A 111 13.87 -3.72 27.82
N ASP A 112 14.86 -4.24 27.10
CA ASP A 112 16.08 -4.75 27.71
C ASP A 112 17.09 -3.58 27.79
N VAL A 113 17.99 -3.64 28.77
CA VAL A 113 19.07 -2.68 29.10
C VAL A 113 18.75 -1.62 30.20
N ASN A 114 19.20 -1.99 31.42
CA ASN A 114 19.66 -1.15 32.55
C ASN A 114 18.62 -0.46 33.47
N ASP A 115 17.99 -1.21 34.38
CA ASP A 115 18.12 -1.02 35.85
C ASP A 115 17.22 -2.02 36.60
N GLU A 116 17.82 -3.00 37.30
CA GLU A 116 17.27 -4.36 37.32
C GLU A 116 16.23 -4.74 38.40
N ASN A 117 16.13 -4.11 39.58
CA ASN A 117 15.52 -4.86 40.70
C ASN A 117 14.39 -4.22 41.51
N LYS A 118 13.94 -2.99 41.19
CA LYS A 118 12.75 -2.40 41.85
C LYS A 118 11.56 -2.18 40.92
N ALA A 119 11.80 -1.76 39.68
CA ALA A 119 10.75 -1.59 38.67
C ALA A 119 10.13 -2.93 38.20
N LYS A 120 10.88 -4.04 38.31
CA LYS A 120 10.47 -5.37 37.83
C LYS A 120 9.29 -5.97 38.62
N ALA A 121 9.16 -5.65 39.91
CA ALA A 121 8.12 -6.20 40.78
C ALA A 121 6.77 -5.46 40.67
N GLU A 122 6.79 -4.13 40.53
CA GLU A 122 5.59 -3.32 40.27
C GLU A 122 5.06 -3.54 38.85
N LYS A 123 5.95 -3.61 37.84
CA LYS A 123 5.58 -3.91 36.44
C LYS A 123 5.10 -5.35 36.22
N MET A 124 5.56 -6.31 37.03
CA MET A 124 5.07 -7.69 37.00
C MET A 124 3.60 -7.80 37.44
N LYS A 125 3.18 -6.97 38.39
CA LYS A 125 1.78 -6.90 38.80
C LYS A 125 0.90 -6.38 37.68
N GLU A 126 1.35 -5.36 36.96
CA GLU A 126 0.60 -4.77 35.84
C GLU A 126 0.44 -5.72 34.64
N VAL A 127 1.49 -6.44 34.24
CA VAL A 127 1.39 -7.44 33.14
C VAL A 127 0.49 -8.62 33.53
N GLN A 128 0.57 -9.07 34.79
CA GLN A 128 -0.31 -10.11 35.33
C GLN A 128 -1.76 -9.63 35.37
N GLU A 129 -2.03 -8.41 35.82
CA GLU A 129 -3.36 -7.80 35.83
C GLU A 129 -3.93 -7.62 34.42
N ILE A 130 -3.11 -7.27 33.43
CA ILE A 130 -3.53 -7.17 32.02
C ILE A 130 -3.84 -8.54 31.42
N ALA A 131 -3.05 -9.56 31.74
CA ALA A 131 -3.29 -10.92 31.26
C ALA A 131 -4.50 -11.56 31.93
N ASP A 132 -4.70 -11.34 33.23
CA ASP A 132 -5.88 -11.80 33.96
C ASP A 132 -7.12 -11.05 33.47
N SER A 133 -7.03 -9.74 33.23
CA SER A 133 -8.10 -8.97 32.58
C SER A 133 -8.37 -9.42 31.14
N ALA A 134 -7.35 -9.86 30.39
CA ALA A 134 -7.52 -10.38 29.02
C ALA A 134 -8.11 -11.80 29.00
N ARG A 135 -7.88 -12.61 30.06
CA ARG A 135 -8.51 -13.91 30.28
C ARG A 135 -9.99 -13.78 30.66
N GLU A 136 -10.35 -12.70 31.36
CA GLU A 136 -11.71 -12.41 31.80
C GLU A 136 -12.48 -11.46 30.87
N ALA A 137 -11.83 -10.88 29.85
CA ALA A 137 -12.45 -9.94 28.92
C ALA A 137 -13.43 -10.63 27.97
N GLU A 138 -14.58 -9.97 27.73
CA GLU A 138 -15.55 -10.37 26.71
C GLU A 138 -14.98 -10.32 25.28
N LEU A 139 -13.84 -9.67 25.04
CA LEU A 139 -13.23 -9.46 23.73
C LEU A 139 -11.69 -9.57 23.84
N PHE A 140 -11.08 -10.34 22.92
CA PHE A 140 -9.64 -10.52 22.85
C PHE A 140 -9.00 -9.35 22.08
N THR A 141 -7.83 -8.84 22.52
CA THR A 141 -7.14 -7.68 21.91
C THR A 141 -5.68 -8.01 21.58
N ILE A 142 -5.06 -7.32 20.60
CA ILE A 142 -3.61 -7.44 20.29
C ILE A 142 -2.76 -7.31 21.56
N SER A 143 -3.17 -6.39 22.43
CA SER A 143 -2.50 -6.09 23.68
C SER A 143 -2.60 -7.24 24.67
N GLY A 144 -3.79 -7.83 24.83
CA GLY A 144 -3.98 -9.04 25.63
C GLY A 144 -3.20 -10.23 25.09
N LEU A 145 -3.19 -10.41 23.76
CA LEU A 145 -2.41 -11.46 23.09
C LEU A 145 -0.91 -11.30 23.33
N THR A 146 -0.39 -10.07 23.23
CA THR A 146 1.03 -9.76 23.43
C THR A 146 1.43 -9.95 24.90
N ALA A 147 0.59 -9.54 25.85
CA ALA A 147 0.79 -9.78 27.28
C ALA A 147 0.80 -11.28 27.59
N LEU A 148 -0.15 -12.05 27.06
CA LEU A 148 -0.22 -13.50 27.22
C LEU A 148 0.99 -14.23 26.60
N ARG A 149 1.46 -13.77 25.43
CA ARG A 149 2.72 -14.25 24.83
C ARG A 149 3.93 -13.98 25.71
N SER A 150 4.02 -12.77 26.28
CA SER A 150 5.13 -12.40 27.17
C SER A 150 5.14 -13.21 28.48
N MET A 151 3.96 -13.56 29.00
CA MET A 151 3.82 -14.40 30.20
C MET A 151 4.12 -15.86 29.94
N ALA A 152 3.61 -16.40 28.84
CA ALA A 152 3.90 -17.76 28.42
C ALA A 152 5.40 -17.94 28.15
N ALA A 153 6.10 -16.87 27.73
CA ALA A 153 7.51 -16.93 27.32
C ALA A 153 8.53 -17.10 28.44
N LYS A 154 8.08 -17.12 29.69
CA LYS A 154 8.94 -17.27 30.85
C LYS A 154 9.38 -18.73 31.02
N GLN A 155 10.61 -18.91 31.47
CA GLN A 155 11.24 -20.23 31.66
C GLN A 155 10.56 -21.07 32.76
N ASP A 156 9.76 -20.42 33.62
CA ASP A 156 8.98 -20.97 34.73
C ASP A 156 7.45 -20.98 34.48
N ALA A 157 6.99 -20.67 33.26
CA ALA A 157 5.56 -20.64 32.94
C ALA A 157 4.90 -22.02 33.03
N LEU A 158 3.76 -22.11 33.73
CA LEU A 158 2.98 -23.34 33.87
C LEU A 158 2.32 -23.72 32.52
N GLU A 159 2.06 -25.01 32.26
CA GLU A 159 1.37 -25.44 31.03
C GLU A 159 -0.05 -24.83 30.88
N SER A 160 -0.69 -24.44 31.99
CA SER A 160 -1.94 -23.69 32.00
C SER A 160 -1.79 -22.26 31.50
N ASP A 161 -0.61 -21.65 31.60
CA ASP A 161 -0.36 -20.29 31.10
C ASP A 161 -0.03 -20.26 29.60
N LYS A 162 0.30 -21.44 29.04
CA LYS A 162 0.52 -21.66 27.61
C LYS A 162 -0.76 -22.03 26.86
N LYS A 163 -1.90 -22.11 27.55
CA LYS A 163 -3.21 -22.42 26.99
C LYS A 163 -4.22 -21.37 27.44
N ILE A 164 -4.82 -20.66 26.48
CA ILE A 164 -5.93 -19.74 26.73
C ILE A 164 -7.21 -20.48 26.40
N SER A 165 -7.97 -20.83 27.44
CA SER A 165 -9.33 -21.36 27.30
C SER A 165 -10.30 -20.20 27.28
N TRP A 166 -10.86 -19.88 26.12
CA TRP A 166 -11.79 -18.76 25.96
C TRP A 166 -13.21 -19.28 25.76
N SER A 167 -14.16 -18.78 26.56
CA SER A 167 -15.57 -19.15 26.46
C SER A 167 -16.29 -18.25 25.47
N VAL A 168 -16.92 -18.86 24.46
CA VAL A 168 -17.68 -18.13 23.45
C VAL A 168 -18.94 -17.53 24.10
N THR A 169 -19.06 -16.20 24.12
CA THR A 169 -20.24 -15.50 24.65
C THR A 169 -21.22 -15.16 23.53
N ALA A 170 -22.46 -14.79 23.90
CA ALA A 170 -23.50 -14.41 22.92
C ALA A 170 -23.10 -13.19 22.06
N ALA A 171 -22.20 -12.33 22.56
CA ALA A 171 -21.66 -11.19 21.84
C ALA A 171 -20.69 -11.59 20.70
N MET A 172 -20.23 -12.84 20.69
CA MET A 172 -19.27 -13.38 19.72
C MET A 172 -19.92 -14.09 18.54
N VAL A 173 -21.24 -14.25 18.57
CA VAL A 173 -22.01 -14.86 17.48
C VAL A 173 -21.94 -13.97 16.26
N GLY A 174 -21.46 -14.52 15.14
CA GLY A 174 -21.18 -13.79 13.91
C GLY A 174 -19.71 -13.44 13.70
N MET A 175 -18.83 -13.67 14.68
CA MET A 175 -17.38 -13.49 14.48
C MET A 175 -16.77 -14.65 13.68
N GLU A 176 -15.85 -14.31 12.78
CA GLU A 176 -15.14 -15.25 11.92
C GLU A 176 -13.79 -15.67 12.52
N ILE A 177 -13.58 -16.99 12.59
CA ILE A 177 -12.31 -17.64 12.93
C ILE A 177 -11.63 -18.00 11.61
N GLY A 178 -10.37 -17.63 11.46
CA GLY A 178 -9.59 -17.81 10.25
C GLY A 178 -8.57 -18.93 10.37
N GLU A 179 -8.21 -19.53 9.24
CA GLU A 179 -7.22 -20.62 9.13
C GLU A 179 -5.84 -20.13 8.62
N SER A 180 -5.80 -19.01 7.89
CA SER A 180 -4.56 -18.35 7.48
C SER A 180 -4.74 -16.85 7.24
N GLU A 181 -3.71 -16.04 7.55
CA GLU A 181 -3.63 -14.65 7.10
C GLU A 181 -2.62 -14.56 5.94
N THR A 182 -3.04 -13.95 4.83
CA THR A 182 -2.16 -13.77 3.67
C THR A 182 -1.21 -12.58 3.91
N PRO A 183 0.13 -12.76 3.84
CA PRO A 183 1.07 -11.65 4.02
C PRO A 183 0.85 -10.51 3.02
N ALA A 184 0.99 -9.26 3.49
CA ALA A 184 0.84 -8.05 2.67
C ALA A 184 1.68 -8.09 1.39
N SER A 185 2.92 -8.59 1.51
CA SER A 185 3.91 -8.65 0.45
C SER A 185 3.45 -9.50 -0.74
N ILE A 186 2.57 -10.49 -0.54
CA ILE A 186 2.03 -11.31 -1.63
C ILE A 186 1.20 -10.44 -2.58
N PHE A 187 0.49 -9.43 -2.07
CA PHE A 187 -0.31 -8.54 -2.91
C PHE A 187 0.54 -7.65 -3.82
N GLN A 188 1.83 -7.43 -3.50
CA GLN A 188 2.74 -6.73 -4.41
C GLN A 188 2.98 -7.54 -5.70
N ALA A 189 2.84 -8.87 -5.66
CA ALA A 189 2.93 -9.73 -6.84
C ALA A 189 1.73 -9.56 -7.79
N ALA A 190 0.66 -8.87 -7.38
CA ALA A 190 -0.47 -8.56 -8.25
C ALA A 190 -0.03 -7.73 -9.47
N ASN A 191 0.89 -6.77 -9.30
CA ASN A 191 1.39 -5.95 -10.40
C ASN A 191 2.06 -6.81 -11.52
N PRO A 192 3.12 -7.59 -11.25
CA PRO A 192 3.73 -8.43 -12.29
C PRO A 192 2.76 -9.49 -12.83
N GLY A 193 1.86 -10.02 -12.00
CA GLY A 193 0.80 -10.93 -12.45
C GLY A 193 -0.14 -10.29 -13.48
N PHE A 194 -0.62 -9.07 -13.21
CA PHE A 194 -1.42 -8.32 -14.16
C PHE A 194 -0.64 -7.91 -15.41
N ILE A 195 0.65 -7.61 -15.31
CA ILE A 195 1.49 -7.36 -16.51
C ILE A 195 1.52 -8.59 -17.42
N LEU A 196 1.71 -9.80 -16.87
CA LEU A 196 1.74 -11.03 -17.67
C LEU A 196 0.41 -11.30 -18.39
N ILE A 197 -0.71 -11.05 -17.71
CA ILE A 197 -2.05 -11.27 -18.26
C ILE A 197 -2.40 -10.18 -19.29
N PHE A 198 -2.31 -8.91 -18.88
CA PHE A 198 -2.78 -7.78 -19.67
C PHE A 198 -1.75 -7.25 -20.66
N GLY A 199 -0.45 -7.52 -20.49
CA GLY A 199 0.59 -7.08 -21.43
C GLY A 199 0.38 -7.65 -22.84
N LEU A 200 0.01 -8.93 -22.94
CA LEU A 200 -0.33 -9.57 -24.22
C LEU A 200 -1.61 -8.96 -24.82
N ILE A 201 -2.62 -8.69 -23.98
CA ILE A 201 -3.88 -8.07 -24.40
C ILE A 201 -3.64 -6.66 -24.93
N PHE A 202 -2.84 -5.84 -24.24
CA PHE A 202 -2.51 -4.49 -24.67
C PHE A 202 -1.68 -4.48 -25.96
N THR A 203 -0.72 -5.40 -26.10
CA THR A 203 0.06 -5.54 -27.33
C THR A 203 -0.86 -5.85 -28.52
N TRP A 204 -1.78 -6.80 -28.35
CA TRP A 204 -2.78 -7.11 -29.37
C TRP A 204 -3.73 -5.95 -29.64
N LEU A 205 -4.22 -5.26 -28.59
CA LEU A 205 -5.11 -4.11 -28.69
C LEU A 205 -4.47 -2.98 -29.52
N TRP A 206 -3.22 -2.63 -29.24
CA TRP A 206 -2.52 -1.59 -29.99
C TRP A 206 -2.26 -2.00 -31.43
N ALA A 207 -1.81 -3.24 -31.69
CA ALA A 207 -1.64 -3.76 -33.04
C ALA A 207 -2.95 -3.75 -33.84
N PHE A 208 -4.05 -4.11 -33.21
CA PHE A 208 -5.40 -4.11 -33.79
C PHE A 208 -5.92 -2.70 -34.11
N MET A 209 -5.60 -1.72 -33.26
CA MET A 209 -5.92 -0.30 -33.52
C MET A 209 -5.02 0.29 -34.61
N ALA A 210 -3.74 -0.07 -34.62
CA ALA A 210 -2.77 0.32 -35.65
C ALA A 210 -3.17 -0.21 -37.03
N ALA A 211 -3.61 -1.47 -37.12
CA ALA A 211 -4.14 -2.07 -38.35
C ALA A 211 -5.37 -1.33 -38.92
N ARG A 212 -6.07 -0.53 -38.09
CA ARG A 212 -7.19 0.32 -38.51
C ARG A 212 -6.85 1.80 -38.66
N GLY A 213 -5.58 2.18 -38.53
CA GLY A 213 -5.16 3.58 -38.55
C GLY A 213 -5.72 4.44 -37.41
N LYS A 214 -6.18 3.81 -36.32
CA LYS A 214 -6.78 4.47 -35.14
C LYS A 214 -5.89 4.36 -33.91
N GLU A 215 -4.61 4.06 -34.08
CA GLU A 215 -3.69 3.97 -32.95
C GLU A 215 -3.65 5.31 -32.19
N PRO A 216 -3.86 5.32 -30.86
CA PRO A 216 -3.76 6.55 -30.10
C PRO A 216 -2.34 7.09 -30.13
N SER A 217 -2.21 8.41 -30.30
CA SER A 217 -0.90 9.06 -30.25
C SER A 217 -0.23 8.86 -28.89
N THR A 218 1.09 8.88 -28.85
CA THR A 218 1.88 8.80 -27.62
C THR A 218 1.37 9.69 -26.48
N PRO A 219 1.13 11.00 -26.65
CA PRO A 219 0.61 11.85 -25.58
C PRO A 219 -0.76 11.39 -25.05
N PHE A 220 -1.60 10.81 -25.92
CA PHE A 220 -2.89 10.26 -25.53
C PHE A 220 -2.73 9.03 -24.64
N LYS A 221 -1.78 8.12 -24.97
CA LYS A 221 -1.47 6.95 -24.13
C LYS A 221 -0.95 7.38 -22.74
N PHE A 222 -0.13 8.44 -22.68
CA PHE A 222 0.31 9.05 -21.43
C PHE A 222 -0.86 9.57 -20.58
N ALA A 223 -1.76 10.34 -21.19
CA ALA A 223 -2.94 10.85 -20.51
C ALA A 223 -3.86 9.72 -20.01
N LEU A 224 -4.02 8.65 -20.80
CA LEU A 224 -4.79 7.46 -20.41
C LEU A 224 -4.16 6.72 -19.23
N GLY A 225 -2.83 6.61 -19.18
CA GLY A 225 -2.18 5.98 -18.03
C GLY A 225 -2.27 6.80 -16.76
N LEU A 226 -2.10 8.13 -16.83
CA LEU A 226 -2.36 9.02 -15.69
C LEU A 226 -3.81 8.96 -15.20
N LEU A 227 -4.78 8.86 -16.12
CA LEU A 227 -6.18 8.70 -15.76
C LEU A 227 -6.43 7.38 -15.03
N GLN A 228 -5.91 6.27 -15.55
CA GLN A 228 -6.04 4.96 -14.91
C GLN A 228 -5.37 4.91 -13.53
N LEU A 229 -4.20 5.54 -13.38
CA LEU A 229 -3.55 5.72 -12.08
C LEU A 229 -4.46 6.47 -11.12
N GLY A 230 -5.03 7.61 -11.54
CA GLY A 230 -5.97 8.38 -10.73
C GLY A 230 -7.21 7.57 -10.35
N LEU A 231 -7.79 6.81 -11.28
CA LEU A 231 -8.92 5.92 -11.01
C LEU A 231 -8.56 4.78 -10.05
N GLY A 232 -7.33 4.27 -10.09
CA GLY A 232 -6.84 3.28 -9.12
C GLY A 232 -6.78 3.85 -7.71
N PHE A 233 -6.30 5.09 -7.55
CA PHE A 233 -6.36 5.78 -6.25
C PHE A 233 -7.79 6.15 -5.83
N VAL A 234 -8.70 6.44 -6.77
CA VAL A 234 -10.13 6.56 -6.44
C VAL A 234 -10.66 5.24 -5.89
N ALA A 235 -10.31 4.09 -6.48
CA ALA A 235 -10.73 2.78 -5.98
C ALA A 235 -10.20 2.52 -4.56
N LEU A 236 -8.94 2.88 -4.27
CA LEU A 236 -8.36 2.75 -2.94
C LEU A 236 -9.01 3.70 -1.92
N TRP A 237 -9.31 4.94 -2.30
CA TRP A 237 -10.03 5.90 -1.47
C TRP A 237 -11.47 5.45 -1.18
N MET A 238 -12.18 4.95 -2.20
CA MET A 238 -13.50 4.35 -2.02
C MET A 238 -13.44 3.12 -1.11
N GLY A 239 -12.39 2.31 -1.24
CA GLY A 239 -12.10 1.20 -0.34
C GLY A 239 -12.00 1.67 1.11
N ALA A 240 -11.16 2.68 1.38
CA ALA A 240 -10.99 3.27 2.71
C ALA A 240 -12.32 3.82 3.28
N ASN A 241 -13.14 4.49 2.47
CA ASN A 241 -14.45 4.99 2.91
C ASN A 241 -15.51 3.87 3.09
N SER A 242 -15.30 2.72 2.47
CA SER A 242 -16.15 1.53 2.60
C SER A 242 -15.67 0.59 3.70
N ALA A 243 -14.73 1.03 4.54
CA ALA A 243 -14.23 0.23 5.65
C ALA A 243 -15.36 -0.11 6.63
N ASP A 244 -15.26 -1.30 7.22
CA ASP A 244 -16.18 -1.73 8.26
C ASP A 244 -15.97 -0.98 9.58
N ASP A 245 -16.78 -1.28 10.60
CA ASP A 245 -16.69 -0.66 11.93
C ASP A 245 -15.32 -0.86 12.61
N ARG A 246 -14.50 -1.78 12.09
CA ARG A 246 -13.14 -2.09 12.57
C ARG A 246 -12.07 -1.31 11.78
N GLY A 247 -12.44 -0.56 10.74
CA GLY A 247 -11.50 0.15 9.86
C GLY A 247 -10.82 -0.76 8.82
N MET A 248 -11.42 -1.92 8.53
CA MET A 248 -10.92 -2.91 7.59
C MET A 248 -11.60 -2.78 6.22
N VAL A 249 -10.80 -2.94 5.17
CA VAL A 249 -11.18 -2.76 3.77
C VAL A 249 -11.08 -4.09 3.03
N GLY A 250 -12.05 -4.38 2.17
CA GLY A 250 -12.04 -5.60 1.36
C GLY A 250 -10.88 -5.64 0.36
N VAL A 251 -10.28 -6.83 0.20
CA VAL A 251 -9.19 -7.11 -0.76
C VAL A 251 -9.55 -6.71 -2.20
N SER A 252 -10.82 -6.78 -2.58
CA SER A 252 -11.29 -6.45 -3.93
C SER A 252 -10.93 -5.02 -4.34
N TRP A 253 -11.00 -4.04 -3.43
CA TRP A 253 -10.61 -2.66 -3.68
C TRP A 253 -9.12 -2.52 -3.92
N LEU A 254 -8.31 -3.26 -3.16
CA LEU A 254 -6.86 -3.31 -3.35
C LEU A 254 -6.51 -3.87 -4.73
N LEU A 255 -7.10 -5.01 -5.10
CA LEU A 255 -6.86 -5.66 -6.40
C LEU A 255 -7.34 -4.80 -7.57
N LEU A 256 -8.47 -4.11 -7.43
CA LEU A 256 -8.95 -3.14 -8.42
C LEU A 256 -7.98 -1.97 -8.59
N GLY A 257 -7.45 -1.44 -7.48
CA GLY A 257 -6.41 -0.40 -7.49
C GLY A 257 -5.16 -0.86 -8.25
N TYR A 258 -4.62 -2.03 -7.91
CA TYR A 258 -3.47 -2.62 -8.62
C TYR A 258 -3.76 -2.85 -10.10
N LEU A 259 -4.94 -3.36 -10.45
CA LEU A 259 -5.35 -3.58 -11.84
C LEU A 259 -5.32 -2.28 -12.64
N LEU A 260 -5.90 -1.20 -12.10
CA LEU A 260 -5.95 0.11 -12.74
C LEU A 260 -4.54 0.75 -12.83
N HIS A 261 -3.72 0.62 -11.80
CA HIS A 261 -2.34 1.11 -11.83
C HIS A 261 -1.52 0.37 -12.90
N THR A 262 -1.60 -0.95 -12.96
CA THR A 262 -0.86 -1.77 -13.93
C THR A 262 -1.32 -1.52 -15.37
N THR A 263 -2.63 -1.44 -15.61
CA THR A 263 -3.15 -1.12 -16.95
C THR A 263 -2.79 0.31 -17.37
N GLY A 264 -2.67 1.23 -16.42
CA GLY A 264 -2.07 2.55 -16.63
C GLY A 264 -0.58 2.48 -17.02
N GLU A 265 0.21 1.67 -16.32
CA GLU A 265 1.63 1.44 -16.60
C GLU A 265 1.85 0.88 -18.02
N LEU A 266 1.03 -0.09 -18.43
CA LEU A 266 1.06 -0.68 -19.77
C LEU A 266 0.78 0.34 -20.89
N CYS A 267 0.17 1.48 -20.58
CA CYS A 267 0.00 2.59 -21.53
C CYS A 267 1.29 3.42 -21.70
N LEU A 268 2.13 3.54 -20.66
CA LEU A 268 3.32 4.40 -20.64
C LEU A 268 4.63 3.64 -20.95
N SER A 269 4.79 2.45 -20.39
CA SER A 269 6.04 1.67 -20.37
C SER A 269 6.72 1.48 -21.74
N PRO A 270 6.02 1.17 -22.86
CA PRO A 270 6.66 1.02 -24.17
C PRO A 270 6.96 2.36 -24.88
N VAL A 271 6.47 3.48 -24.33
CA VAL A 271 6.37 4.75 -25.07
C VAL A 271 7.39 5.79 -24.58
N GLY A 272 7.65 5.87 -23.27
CA GLY A 272 8.46 6.95 -22.67
C GLY A 272 9.89 7.03 -23.23
N LEU A 273 10.63 5.92 -23.21
CA LEU A 273 12.03 5.89 -23.60
C LEU A 273 12.24 6.05 -25.11
N SER A 274 11.33 5.48 -25.91
CA SER A 274 11.37 5.57 -27.38
C SER A 274 11.16 7.01 -27.86
N MET A 275 10.36 7.79 -27.15
CA MET A 275 10.11 9.19 -27.52
C MET A 275 11.29 10.11 -27.23
N VAL A 276 11.95 9.90 -26.10
CA VAL A 276 13.11 10.70 -25.70
C VAL A 276 14.18 10.64 -26.79
N THR A 277 14.43 9.46 -27.36
CA THR A 277 15.42 9.30 -28.42
C THR A 277 14.93 9.82 -29.77
N LYS A 278 13.68 9.54 -30.16
CA LYS A 278 13.12 9.95 -31.47
C LYS A 278 12.98 11.47 -31.63
N LEU A 279 12.54 12.16 -30.58
CA LEU A 279 12.27 13.60 -30.66
C LEU A 279 13.48 14.48 -30.34
N SER A 280 14.52 13.92 -29.72
CA SER A 280 15.70 14.70 -29.33
C SER A 280 16.64 14.93 -30.51
N PRO A 281 17.21 16.14 -30.66
CA PRO A 281 18.30 16.39 -31.61
C PRO A 281 19.49 15.47 -31.31
N ALA A 282 20.18 14.98 -32.35
CA ALA A 282 21.30 14.04 -32.24
C ALA A 282 22.37 14.47 -31.21
N ARG A 283 22.67 15.77 -31.13
CA ARG A 283 23.65 16.33 -30.18
C ARG A 283 23.18 16.36 -28.71
N LEU A 284 21.88 16.30 -28.46
CA LEU A 284 21.27 16.43 -27.13
C LEU A 284 20.71 15.10 -26.58
N VAL A 285 20.61 14.04 -27.38
CA VAL A 285 19.98 12.77 -26.99
C VAL A 285 20.45 12.26 -25.63
N SER A 286 21.77 12.21 -25.39
CA SER A 286 22.34 11.75 -24.11
C SER A 286 21.97 12.65 -22.93
N THR A 287 21.91 13.97 -23.15
CA THR A 287 21.53 14.94 -22.12
C THR A 287 20.05 14.83 -21.77
N VAL A 288 19.19 14.65 -22.77
CA VAL A 288 17.75 14.46 -22.57
C VAL A 288 17.47 13.12 -21.88
N MET A 289 18.18 12.06 -22.27
CA MET A 289 18.12 10.76 -21.60
C MET A 289 18.56 10.86 -20.13
N GLY A 290 19.65 11.58 -19.85
CA GLY A 290 20.07 11.87 -18.48
C GLY A 290 19.02 12.63 -17.69
N ALA A 291 18.33 13.60 -18.31
CA ALA A 291 17.24 14.32 -17.67
C ALA A 291 15.99 13.45 -17.44
N TRP A 292 15.71 12.48 -18.32
CA TRP A 292 14.65 11.50 -18.14
C TRP A 292 14.92 10.64 -16.90
N PHE A 293 16.11 10.03 -16.79
CA PHE A 293 16.47 9.24 -15.61
C PHE A 293 16.54 10.08 -14.33
N LEU A 294 17.01 11.32 -14.42
CA LEU A 294 16.95 12.25 -13.29
C LEU A 294 15.51 12.52 -12.86
N ALA A 295 14.57 12.68 -13.80
CA ALA A 295 13.16 12.83 -13.47
C ALA A 295 12.60 11.58 -12.76
N THR A 296 12.99 10.36 -13.18
CA THR A 296 12.64 9.12 -12.48
C THR A 296 13.25 9.03 -11.07
N ALA A 297 14.49 9.51 -10.88
CA ALA A 297 15.07 9.57 -9.53
C ALA A 297 14.28 10.56 -8.64
N MET A 298 13.92 11.73 -9.19
CA MET A 298 13.10 12.71 -8.49
C MET A 298 11.68 12.20 -8.20
N SER A 299 11.10 11.36 -9.06
CA SER A 299 9.76 10.80 -8.80
C SER A 299 9.78 9.86 -7.61
N ASN A 300 10.86 9.10 -7.42
CA ASN A 300 11.06 8.28 -6.23
C ASN A 300 11.22 9.12 -4.95
N LEU A 301 11.92 10.27 -5.04
CA LEU A 301 11.98 11.21 -3.91
C LEU A 301 10.59 11.78 -3.58
N LEU A 302 9.81 12.18 -4.59
CA LEU A 302 8.45 12.63 -4.39
C LEU A 302 7.57 11.52 -3.80
N ALA A 303 7.73 10.28 -4.27
CA ALA A 303 7.01 9.12 -3.73
C ALA A 303 7.33 8.90 -2.24
N SER A 304 8.60 9.03 -1.85
CA SER A 304 9.03 8.96 -0.45
C SER A 304 8.44 10.08 0.40
N ILE A 305 8.36 11.31 -0.12
CA ILE A 305 7.70 12.44 0.56
C ILE A 305 6.19 12.16 0.72
N ILE A 306 5.53 11.64 -0.30
CA ILE A 306 4.11 11.26 -0.23
C ILE A 306 3.89 10.17 0.82
N ALA A 307 4.78 9.17 0.87
CA ALA A 307 4.71 8.11 1.87
C ALA A 307 4.84 8.64 3.30
N GLN A 308 5.60 9.71 3.54
CA GLN A 308 5.68 10.36 4.86
C GLN A 308 4.34 10.95 5.31
N PHE A 309 3.49 11.44 4.39
CA PHE A 309 2.14 11.89 4.73
C PHE A 309 1.18 10.74 5.09
N THR A 310 1.53 9.51 4.71
CA THR A 310 0.85 8.29 5.20
C THR A 310 1.55 7.68 6.41
N GLY A 311 2.71 8.23 6.77
CA GLY A 311 3.38 7.94 8.01
C GLY A 311 2.53 8.52 9.12
N ILE A 312 1.94 7.64 9.94
CA ILE A 312 1.49 8.05 11.25
C ILE A 312 2.75 8.55 11.97
N GLU A 313 2.84 9.86 12.19
CA GLU A 313 3.89 10.48 12.99
C GLU A 313 3.86 9.80 14.36
N SER A 314 4.81 8.88 14.54
CA SER A 314 5.23 8.43 15.84
C SER A 314 6.06 9.59 16.37
N SER A 315 5.50 10.39 17.28
CA SER A 315 6.26 11.45 17.95
C SER A 315 7.62 10.91 18.37
N GLU A 316 8.69 11.63 17.99
CA GLU A 316 10.06 11.32 18.39
C GLU A 316 10.12 11.10 19.90
N GLY A 317 10.34 9.85 20.32
CA GLY A 317 10.42 9.47 21.71
C GLY A 317 9.86 8.06 21.93
N GLU A 318 10.79 7.11 22.05
CA GLU A 318 10.67 5.91 22.89
C GLU A 318 9.24 5.51 23.32
N ASN A 319 8.70 4.45 22.69
CA ASN A 319 7.35 3.86 22.82
C ASN A 319 6.44 4.08 21.59
N THR A 320 6.80 3.44 20.47
CA THR A 320 6.06 3.49 19.21
C THR A 320 4.78 2.64 19.25
N ILE A 321 3.68 3.22 19.74
CA ILE A 321 2.35 2.60 19.69
C ILE A 321 1.76 2.79 18.29
N LEU A 322 1.52 1.71 17.55
CA LEU A 322 0.80 1.75 16.29
C LEU A 322 -0.69 2.07 16.54
N PRO A 323 -1.28 3.11 15.91
CA PRO A 323 -2.69 3.44 16.08
C PRO A 323 -3.61 2.39 15.46
N ALA A 324 -4.87 2.36 15.92
CA ALA A 324 -5.86 1.37 15.51
C ALA A 324 -6.26 1.55 14.03
N PRO A 325 -6.66 0.46 13.33
CA PRO A 325 -7.07 0.52 11.93
C PRO A 325 -8.17 1.55 11.63
N THR A 326 -9.10 1.77 12.56
CA THR A 326 -10.16 2.79 12.49
C THR A 326 -9.64 4.23 12.38
N GLU A 327 -8.46 4.51 12.95
CA GLU A 327 -7.81 5.82 12.87
C GLU A 327 -6.92 5.89 11.61
N THR A 328 -6.23 4.81 11.28
CA THR A 328 -5.29 4.79 10.14
C THR A 328 -5.98 4.79 8.79
N VAL A 329 -7.15 4.14 8.66
CA VAL A 329 -7.88 4.03 7.40
C VAL A 329 -8.21 5.39 6.81
N ASN A 330 -8.56 6.35 7.66
CA ASN A 330 -8.90 7.71 7.26
C ASN A 330 -7.65 8.48 6.81
N VAL A 331 -6.51 8.30 7.49
CA VAL A 331 -5.23 8.91 7.09
C VAL A 331 -4.79 8.43 5.71
N TYR A 332 -4.82 7.12 5.47
CA TYR A 332 -4.53 6.56 4.15
C TYR A 332 -5.54 7.03 3.09
N GLY A 333 -6.84 7.01 3.43
CA GLY A 333 -7.91 7.47 2.56
C GLY A 333 -7.74 8.93 2.11
N ASP A 334 -7.39 9.83 3.04
CA ASP A 334 -7.16 11.25 2.73
C ASP A 334 -6.00 11.47 1.78
N VAL A 335 -4.90 10.72 1.95
CA VAL A 335 -3.75 10.79 1.05
C VAL A 335 -4.10 10.22 -0.31
N TYR A 336 -4.79 9.07 -0.37
CA TYR A 336 -5.25 8.49 -1.64
C TYR A 336 -6.20 9.41 -2.39
N ASN A 337 -7.10 10.12 -1.69
CA ASN A 337 -7.95 11.13 -2.30
C ASN A 337 -7.14 12.28 -2.91
N LYS A 338 -6.15 12.80 -2.18
CA LYS A 338 -5.25 13.86 -2.70
C LYS A 338 -4.50 13.40 -3.95
N ILE A 339 -3.98 12.17 -3.94
CA ILE A 339 -3.27 11.59 -5.08
C ILE A 339 -4.24 11.36 -6.25
N ALA A 340 -5.45 10.86 -6.01
CA ALA A 340 -6.48 10.66 -7.01
C ALA A 340 -6.81 11.97 -7.73
N ILE A 341 -7.10 13.03 -6.97
CA ILE A 341 -7.38 14.37 -7.51
C ILE A 341 -6.19 14.88 -8.32
N ALA A 342 -4.98 14.83 -7.75
CA ALA A 342 -3.77 15.31 -8.43
C ALA A 342 -3.51 14.56 -9.75
N SER A 343 -3.71 13.24 -9.76
CA SER A 343 -3.54 12.38 -10.93
C SER A 343 -4.60 12.66 -11.99
N ILE A 344 -5.88 12.80 -11.61
CA ILE A 344 -6.98 13.10 -12.54
C ILE A 344 -6.82 14.49 -13.14
N VAL A 345 -6.48 15.50 -12.33
CA VAL A 345 -6.21 16.86 -12.83
C VAL A 345 -5.03 16.83 -13.81
N SER A 346 -3.96 16.11 -13.49
CA SER A 346 -2.81 15.94 -14.38
C SER A 346 -3.20 15.24 -15.68
N ALA A 347 -4.04 14.21 -15.61
CA ALA A 347 -4.56 13.50 -16.78
C ALA A 347 -5.41 14.44 -17.67
N VAL A 348 -6.31 15.22 -17.08
CA VAL A 348 -7.14 16.20 -17.80
C VAL A 348 -6.27 17.25 -18.50
N ILE A 349 -5.29 17.82 -17.79
CA ILE A 349 -4.34 18.78 -18.39
C ILE A 349 -3.58 18.11 -19.54
N CYS A 350 -3.10 16.87 -19.35
CA CYS A 350 -2.42 16.13 -20.39
C CYS A 350 -3.32 15.92 -21.62
N PHE A 351 -4.58 15.49 -21.43
CA PHE A 351 -5.58 15.34 -22.50
C PHE A 351 -5.83 16.64 -23.28
N LEU A 352 -5.94 17.77 -22.58
CA LEU A 352 -6.10 19.08 -23.21
C LEU A 352 -4.89 19.48 -24.05
N LEU A 353 -3.69 19.03 -23.67
CA LEU A 353 -2.45 19.27 -24.40
C LEU A 353 -2.26 18.32 -25.59
N VAL A 354 -2.93 17.15 -25.62
CA VAL A 354 -2.75 16.12 -26.66
C VAL A 354 -2.82 16.67 -28.09
N PRO A 355 -3.83 17.48 -28.50
CA PRO A 355 -3.90 17.97 -29.87
C PRO A 355 -2.66 18.78 -30.28
N LYS A 356 -2.16 19.61 -29.36
CA LYS A 356 -0.98 20.45 -29.58
C LYS A 356 0.30 19.62 -29.58
N LEU A 357 0.44 18.71 -28.63
CA LEU A 357 1.59 17.81 -28.52
C LEU A 357 1.71 16.93 -29.77
N LYS A 358 0.59 16.44 -30.30
CA LYS A 358 0.58 15.64 -31.54
C LYS A 358 1.12 16.43 -32.74
N VAL A 359 0.76 17.70 -32.87
CA VAL A 359 1.29 18.58 -33.93
C VAL A 359 2.78 18.82 -33.74
N TRP A 360 3.21 19.13 -32.52
CA TRP A 360 4.60 19.41 -32.18
C TRP A 360 5.55 18.21 -32.27
N MET A 361 5.02 16.99 -32.36
CA MET A 361 5.83 15.81 -32.64
C MET A 361 6.39 15.80 -34.06
N HIS A 362 5.73 16.48 -35.01
CA HIS A 362 6.10 16.47 -36.44
C HIS A 362 6.30 15.04 -36.98
N PRO A 363 5.28 14.15 -36.94
CA PRO A 363 5.42 12.73 -37.29
C PRO A 363 5.78 12.50 -38.77
N GLU A 364 5.51 13.47 -39.64
CA GLU A 364 5.75 13.39 -41.10
C GLU A 364 7.23 13.47 -41.46
N VAL A 365 8.05 14.05 -40.58
CA VAL A 365 9.51 14.16 -40.77
C VAL A 365 10.22 12.82 -40.47
N ASP A 366 9.55 11.88 -39.81
CA ASP A 366 10.11 10.55 -39.49
C ASP A 366 9.76 9.48 -40.56
N THR A 367 9.00 9.86 -41.60
CA THR A 367 8.56 8.97 -42.70
C THR A 367 9.30 9.17 -44.02
N GLU A 368 10.24 10.12 -44.08
CA GLU A 368 11.26 10.24 -45.12
C GLU A 368 12.57 9.57 -44.66
#